data_AF-X0R9V7-F1
#
_entry.id   AF-X0R9V7-F1
#
_cell.length_a   1.000
_cell.length_b   1.000
_cell.length_c   1.000
_cell.angle_alpha   90.00
_cell.angle_beta   90.00
_cell.angle_gamma   90.00
#
_symmetry.space_group_name_H-M   'P 1'
#
loop_
_entity.id
_entity.type
_entity.pdbx_description
1 polymer ?
#
loop_
_entity_poly.entity_id
_entity_poly.type
_entity_poly.pdbx_seq_one_letter_code
_entity_poly.pdbx_strand_id
1 'polypeptide(L)'
;MVRPLLVASAFDSVNHTNINDNANDADKNPDKEAKQIQQNNDLASLLENDSDYDMARRAALAVELLHTYSLVHDDLPCMDDDDLRRGQPTAHIVFEESTALLAGDVLQTLAFEVLTAELPTFAPFDSAISSQLIAIFAPRARRMVSGQMLDLNAEASTNISQGDLEAIHRDKTGALIEALCLWAASVLVRPLHSVWHYKSAPSILVSPFKYKTIS
;
A
#
# COMPACT_ATOMS: atom_id res chain seq x y z
N MET A 1 -9.11 -7.62 1.65
CA MET A 1 -9.42 -6.52 0.71
C MET A 1 -9.85 -5.33 1.52
N VAL A 2 -9.01 -4.30 1.58
CA VAL A 2 -9.37 -3.02 2.20
C VAL A 2 -10.34 -2.36 1.23
N ARG A 3 -11.61 -2.20 1.63
CA ARG A 3 -12.59 -1.56 0.74
C ARG A 3 -12.36 -0.05 0.78
N PRO A 4 -12.27 0.63 -0.37
CA PRO A 4 -12.10 2.09 -0.37
C PRO A 4 -13.17 2.81 0.47
N LEU A 5 -14.42 2.33 0.39
CA LEU A 5 -15.54 2.80 1.23
C LEU A 5 -15.32 2.60 2.73
N LEU A 6 -14.61 1.55 3.15
CA LEU A 6 -14.30 1.32 4.56
C LEU A 6 -13.30 2.37 5.07
N VAL A 7 -12.32 2.75 4.25
CA VAL A 7 -11.33 3.76 4.64
C VAL A 7 -11.90 5.16 4.57
N ALA A 8 -12.69 5.48 3.54
CA ALA A 8 -13.44 6.74 3.48
C ALA A 8 -14.40 6.87 4.67
N SER A 9 -15.16 5.82 4.99
CA SER A 9 -16.03 5.79 6.17
C SER A 9 -15.26 5.90 7.49
N ALA A 10 -14.07 5.29 7.60
CA ALA A 10 -13.24 5.44 8.79
C ALA A 10 -12.68 6.87 8.93
N PHE A 11 -12.25 7.49 7.83
CA PHE A 11 -11.76 8.87 7.81
C PHE A 11 -12.87 9.88 8.16
N ASP A 12 -14.05 9.72 7.54
CA ASP A 12 -15.25 10.50 7.83
C ASP A 12 -15.68 10.34 9.29
N SER A 13 -15.75 9.08 9.77
CA SER A 13 -16.05 8.78 11.18
C SER A 13 -15.04 9.41 12.13
N VAL A 14 -13.73 9.32 11.87
CA VAL A 14 -12.69 9.88 12.74
C VAL A 14 -12.83 11.39 12.85
N ASN A 15 -13.12 12.08 11.74
CA ASN A 15 -13.33 13.53 11.74
C ASN A 15 -14.66 13.95 12.38
N HIS A 16 -15.69 13.11 12.31
CA HIS A 16 -16.96 13.31 13.02
C HIS A 16 -16.91 12.92 14.51
N THR A 17 -15.97 12.06 14.94
CA THR A 17 -15.82 11.60 16.34
C THR A 17 -15.00 12.51 17.26
N ASN A 18 -14.56 13.70 16.81
CA ASN A 18 -14.00 14.72 17.73
C ASN A 18 -15.06 15.35 18.67
N ILE A 19 -16.27 14.79 18.69
CA ILE A 19 -17.37 15.10 19.60
C ILE A 19 -17.91 13.76 20.12
N ASN A 20 -17.65 13.46 21.41
CA ASN A 20 -18.25 12.41 22.26
C ASN A 20 -17.45 11.11 22.51
N ASP A 21 -16.72 11.15 23.63
CA ASP A 21 -16.73 10.21 24.77
C ASP A 21 -16.34 8.72 24.62
N ASN A 22 -15.16 8.41 25.18
CA ASN A 22 -14.90 7.60 26.39
C ASN A 22 -16.00 6.65 26.95
N ALA A 23 -15.58 5.38 27.17
CA ALA A 23 -15.93 4.40 28.24
C ALA A 23 -16.22 2.98 27.65
N ASN A 24 -15.37 1.96 27.89
CA ASN A 24 -15.34 0.99 29.02
C ASN A 24 -16.60 0.07 29.07
N ASP A 25 -16.59 -1.25 29.33
CA ASP A 25 -15.59 -2.26 29.73
C ASP A 25 -16.24 -3.68 29.53
N ALA A 26 -15.43 -4.71 29.75
CA ALA A 26 -15.53 -6.16 29.56
C ALA A 26 -16.67 -6.95 30.25
N ASP A 27 -16.86 -8.20 29.78
CA ASP A 27 -17.05 -9.38 30.64
C ASP A 27 -16.71 -10.71 29.89
N LYS A 28 -15.97 -11.64 30.52
CA LYS A 28 -15.52 -12.95 29.98
C LYS A 28 -15.80 -14.09 30.97
N ASN A 29 -16.23 -15.24 30.45
CA ASN A 29 -16.66 -16.44 31.19
C ASN A 29 -15.62 -17.60 31.06
N PRO A 30 -15.17 -18.29 32.14
CA PRO A 30 -13.88 -19.01 32.18
C PRO A 30 -13.89 -20.46 31.67
N ASP A 31 -15.04 -21.10 31.51
CA ASP A 31 -15.09 -22.56 31.30
C ASP A 31 -15.07 -23.00 29.82
N LYS A 32 -15.18 -22.05 28.88
CA LYS A 32 -14.91 -22.27 27.45
C LYS A 32 -13.42 -22.09 27.11
N GLU A 33 -12.66 -21.41 27.96
CA GLU A 33 -11.28 -21.04 27.69
C GLU A 33 -10.36 -22.26 27.64
N ALA A 34 -10.50 -23.25 28.54
CA ALA A 34 -9.55 -24.37 28.63
C ALA A 34 -9.50 -25.30 27.39
N LYS A 35 -10.65 -25.56 26.74
CA LYS A 35 -10.70 -26.34 25.47
C LYS A 35 -10.31 -25.51 24.25
N GLN A 36 -10.56 -24.21 24.30
CA GLN A 36 -10.18 -23.26 23.26
C GLN A 36 -8.67 -22.97 23.31
N ILE A 37 -8.06 -22.93 24.50
CA ILE A 37 -6.62 -22.75 24.72
C ILE A 37 -5.82 -23.90 24.08
N GLN A 38 -6.25 -25.16 24.21
CA GLN A 38 -5.53 -26.29 23.61
C GLN A 38 -5.59 -26.29 22.06
N GLN A 39 -6.76 -26.01 21.46
CA GLN A 39 -6.92 -25.87 20.01
C GLN A 39 -6.25 -24.59 19.48
N ASN A 40 -6.28 -23.51 20.25
CA ASN A 40 -5.59 -22.28 19.93
C ASN A 40 -4.08 -22.45 20.02
N ASN A 41 -3.52 -23.39 20.80
CA ASN A 41 -2.08 -23.61 20.83
C ASN A 41 -1.56 -24.37 19.59
N ASP A 42 -2.37 -25.27 19.01
CA ASP A 42 -2.05 -25.92 17.72
C ASP A 42 -2.28 -24.98 16.52
N LEU A 43 -3.28 -24.09 16.59
CA LEU A 43 -3.47 -23.03 15.59
C LEU A 43 -2.45 -21.89 15.76
N ALA A 44 -2.11 -21.51 17.00
CA ALA A 44 -1.14 -20.48 17.33
C ALA A 44 0.26 -20.94 16.99
N SER A 45 0.62 -22.21 17.18
CA SER A 45 1.92 -22.73 16.72
C SER A 45 2.06 -22.77 15.19
N LEU A 46 0.95 -22.88 14.45
CA LEU A 46 0.89 -22.68 12.99
C LEU A 46 0.94 -21.19 12.59
N LEU A 47 0.49 -20.28 13.46
CA LEU A 47 0.55 -18.82 13.26
C LEU A 47 1.85 -18.19 13.78
N GLU A 48 2.54 -18.84 14.72
CA GLU A 48 3.78 -18.40 15.37
C GLU A 48 5.02 -18.58 14.46
N ASN A 49 4.88 -19.31 13.35
CA ASN A 49 6.00 -19.75 12.52
C ASN A 49 5.88 -19.39 11.05
N ASP A 50 5.56 -18.14 10.72
CA ASP A 50 6.02 -17.64 9.43
C ASP A 50 6.14 -16.12 9.38
N SER A 51 7.25 -15.61 9.92
CA SER A 51 7.64 -14.21 9.71
C SER A 51 7.68 -13.86 8.21
N ASP A 52 7.97 -14.86 7.36
CA ASP A 52 7.91 -14.74 5.90
C ASP A 52 6.48 -14.48 5.40
N TYR A 53 5.46 -15.15 5.96
CA TYR A 53 4.06 -14.89 5.60
C TYR A 53 3.59 -13.54 6.13
N ASP A 54 4.01 -13.13 7.32
CA ASP A 54 3.65 -11.82 7.83
C ASP A 54 4.28 -10.69 7.00
N MET A 55 5.50 -10.87 6.51
CA MET A 55 6.11 -9.93 5.56
C MET A 55 5.37 -9.91 4.22
N ALA A 56 5.00 -11.08 3.69
CA ALA A 56 4.20 -11.18 2.48
C ALA A 56 2.82 -10.52 2.65
N ARG A 57 2.20 -10.64 3.82
CA ARG A 57 0.93 -9.99 4.17
C ARG A 57 1.07 -8.47 4.27
N ARG A 58 2.13 -7.96 4.88
CA ARG A 58 2.44 -6.51 4.91
C ARG A 58 2.63 -5.95 3.51
N ALA A 59 3.42 -6.63 2.69
CA ALA A 59 3.65 -6.28 1.29
C ALA A 59 2.33 -6.27 0.50
N ALA A 60 1.53 -7.34 0.59
CA ALA A 60 0.24 -7.41 -0.08
C ALA A 60 -0.72 -6.30 0.38
N LEU A 61 -0.73 -5.98 1.68
CA LEU A 61 -1.54 -4.89 2.23
C LEU A 61 -1.08 -3.52 1.70
N ALA A 62 0.23 -3.27 1.60
CA ALA A 62 0.76 -2.03 1.03
C ALA A 62 0.32 -1.84 -0.43
N VAL A 63 0.41 -2.90 -1.24
CA VAL A 63 -0.03 -2.85 -2.64
C VAL A 63 -1.53 -2.67 -2.75
N GLU A 64 -2.33 -3.36 -1.93
CA GLU A 64 -3.78 -3.20 -1.92
C GLU A 64 -4.18 -1.77 -1.52
N LEU A 65 -3.53 -1.17 -0.51
CA LEU A 65 -3.78 0.20 -0.10
C LEU A 65 -3.47 1.19 -1.22
N LEU A 66 -2.33 1.03 -1.88
CA LEU A 66 -1.94 1.90 -2.99
C LEU A 66 -2.82 1.68 -4.24
N HIS A 67 -3.22 0.45 -4.53
CA HIS A 67 -4.17 0.15 -5.60
C HIS A 67 -5.55 0.74 -5.30
N THR A 68 -6.00 0.65 -4.05
CA THR A 68 -7.27 1.22 -3.60
C THR A 68 -7.25 2.74 -3.71
N TYR A 69 -6.15 3.37 -3.30
CA TYR A 69 -5.90 4.80 -3.51
C TYR A 69 -6.07 5.18 -4.99
N SER A 70 -5.39 4.45 -5.89
CA SER A 70 -5.41 4.79 -7.31
C SER A 70 -6.83 4.74 -7.89
N LEU A 71 -7.64 3.77 -7.47
CA LEU A 71 -9.05 3.67 -7.89
C LEU A 71 -9.91 4.82 -7.35
N VAL A 72 -9.73 5.21 -6.09
CA VAL A 72 -10.51 6.32 -5.49
C VAL A 72 -10.23 7.62 -6.23
N HIS A 73 -8.97 7.88 -6.57
CA HIS A 73 -8.59 9.08 -7.30
C HIS A 73 -8.97 8.99 -8.78
N ASP A 74 -8.81 7.83 -9.44
CA ASP A 74 -9.25 7.62 -10.83
C ASP A 74 -10.75 7.88 -10.98
N ASP A 75 -11.58 7.57 -9.97
CA ASP A 75 -13.03 7.81 -10.01
C ASP A 75 -13.42 9.30 -9.89
N LEU A 76 -12.51 10.23 -9.61
CA LEU A 76 -12.87 11.64 -9.39
C LEU A 76 -13.31 12.34 -10.70
N PRO A 77 -14.12 13.42 -10.62
CA PRO A 77 -14.58 14.16 -11.81
C PRO A 77 -13.47 14.75 -12.69
N CYS A 78 -12.28 14.96 -12.13
CA CYS A 78 -11.12 15.46 -12.87
C CYS A 78 -10.30 14.35 -13.55
N MET A 79 -10.69 13.08 -13.36
CA MET A 79 -10.06 11.88 -13.89
C MET A 79 -11.08 11.15 -14.79
N ASP A 80 -11.61 9.99 -14.38
CA ASP A 80 -12.54 9.18 -15.18
C ASP A 80 -14.02 9.65 -15.02
N ASP A 81 -14.34 10.43 -13.98
CA ASP A 81 -15.72 10.88 -13.65
C ASP A 81 -16.73 9.72 -13.52
N ASP A 82 -16.30 8.62 -12.90
CA ASP A 82 -17.10 7.41 -12.73
C ASP A 82 -18.07 7.53 -11.53
N ASP A 83 -19.38 7.52 -11.80
CA ASP A 83 -20.41 7.48 -10.74
C ASP A 83 -20.47 6.12 -10.01
N LEU A 84 -20.12 5.03 -10.71
CA LEU A 84 -20.27 3.65 -10.24
C LEU A 84 -19.03 2.82 -10.50
N ARG A 85 -18.54 2.14 -9.45
CA ARG A 85 -17.49 1.12 -9.56
C ARG A 85 -18.01 -0.22 -9.07
N ARG A 86 -17.96 -1.24 -9.94
CA ARG A 86 -18.44 -2.60 -9.67
C ARG A 86 -19.91 -2.64 -9.17
N GLY A 87 -20.75 -1.77 -9.73
CA GLY A 87 -22.17 -1.66 -9.39
C GLY A 87 -22.45 -1.04 -8.02
N GLN A 88 -21.48 -0.36 -7.42
CA GLN A 88 -21.64 0.43 -6.19
C GLN A 88 -21.26 1.89 -6.47
N PRO A 89 -21.86 2.86 -5.76
CA PRO A 89 -21.44 4.26 -5.83
C PRO A 89 -19.95 4.42 -5.51
N THR A 90 -19.26 5.26 -6.27
CA THR A 90 -17.86 5.61 -6.02
C THR A 90 -17.72 6.50 -4.78
N ALA A 91 -16.49 6.62 -4.27
CA ALA A 91 -16.25 7.30 -2.99
C ALA A 91 -16.71 8.77 -3.01
N HIS A 92 -16.50 9.48 -4.12
CA HIS A 92 -16.87 10.89 -4.24
C HIS A 92 -18.40 11.08 -4.33
N ILE A 93 -19.14 10.09 -4.85
CA ILE A 93 -20.61 10.10 -4.86
C ILE A 93 -21.19 9.93 -3.45
N VAL A 94 -20.54 9.14 -2.60
CA VAL A 94 -21.02 8.88 -1.23
C VAL A 94 -20.58 9.96 -0.24
N PHE A 95 -19.33 10.43 -0.35
CA PHE A 95 -18.67 11.24 0.68
C PHE A 95 -18.23 12.63 0.20
N GLU A 96 -18.64 13.02 -1.01
CA GLU A 96 -18.17 14.23 -1.70
C GLU A 96 -16.71 14.13 -2.17
N GLU A 97 -16.35 14.98 -3.14
CA GLU A 97 -15.04 14.97 -3.82
C GLU A 97 -13.87 15.22 -2.87
N SER A 98 -14.00 16.19 -1.97
CA SER A 98 -12.93 16.57 -1.02
C SER A 98 -12.57 15.43 -0.07
N THR A 99 -13.58 14.72 0.45
CA THR A 99 -13.38 13.58 1.34
C THR A 99 -12.78 12.40 0.59
N ALA A 100 -13.24 12.11 -0.63
CA ALA A 100 -12.70 11.05 -1.47
C ALA A 100 -11.22 11.31 -1.80
N LEU A 101 -10.88 12.54 -2.16
CA LEU A 101 -9.50 12.97 -2.42
C LEU A 101 -8.61 12.73 -1.19
N LEU A 102 -9.01 13.24 -0.01
CA LEU A 102 -8.23 13.08 1.22
C LEU A 102 -8.14 11.63 1.68
N ALA A 103 -9.19 10.82 1.48
CA ALA A 103 -9.16 9.39 1.75
C ALA A 103 -8.12 8.67 0.89
N GLY A 104 -7.97 9.06 -0.38
CA GLY A 104 -6.91 8.58 -1.24
C GLY A 104 -5.51 8.95 -0.73
N ASP A 105 -5.30 10.20 -0.30
CA ASP A 105 -4.01 10.65 0.25
C ASP A 105 -3.62 9.87 1.52
N VAL A 106 -4.60 9.57 2.37
CA VAL A 106 -4.43 8.72 3.54
C VAL A 106 -4.08 7.29 3.14
N LEU A 107 -4.81 6.68 2.20
CA LEU A 107 -4.53 5.33 1.67
C LEU A 107 -3.11 5.23 1.09
N GLN A 108 -2.68 6.24 0.33
CA GLN A 108 -1.33 6.31 -0.22
C GLN A 108 -0.28 6.34 0.90
N THR A 109 -0.51 7.14 1.94
CA THR A 109 0.43 7.27 3.08
C THR A 109 0.48 5.98 3.91
N LEU A 110 -0.67 5.37 4.18
CA LEU A 110 -0.80 4.10 4.89
C LEU A 110 -0.07 2.96 4.17
N ALA A 111 -0.04 2.98 2.84
CA ALA A 111 0.68 1.99 2.05
C ALA A 111 2.20 1.97 2.36
N PHE A 112 2.79 3.11 2.70
CA PHE A 112 4.19 3.17 3.14
C PHE A 112 4.34 2.89 4.62
N GLU A 113 3.41 3.37 5.44
CA GLU A 113 3.41 3.15 6.89
C GLU A 113 3.35 1.67 7.24
N VAL A 114 2.53 0.88 6.56
CA VAL A 114 2.39 -0.56 6.86
C VAL A 114 3.69 -1.36 6.64
N LEU A 115 4.59 -0.85 5.79
CA LEU A 115 5.91 -1.44 5.53
C LEU A 115 6.92 -1.12 6.64
N THR A 116 6.69 -0.07 7.44
CA THR A 116 7.65 0.43 8.45
C THR A 116 7.13 0.38 9.88
N ALA A 117 5.81 0.32 10.09
CA ALA A 117 5.21 0.42 11.41
C ALA A 117 5.34 -0.89 12.21
N GLU A 118 5.63 -0.73 13.50
CA GLU A 118 5.41 -1.79 14.49
C GLU A 118 3.90 -1.95 14.70
N LEU A 119 3.36 -3.08 14.24
CA LEU A 119 1.94 -3.39 14.28
C LEU A 119 1.76 -4.72 15.00
N PRO A 120 0.96 -4.79 16.08
CA PRO A 120 0.81 -6.00 16.90
C PRO A 120 0.34 -7.24 16.11
N THR A 121 -0.32 -7.01 14.96
CA THR A 121 -0.91 -8.04 14.09
C THR A 121 0.09 -8.72 13.16
N PHE A 122 1.35 -8.26 13.14
CA PHE A 122 2.39 -8.77 12.26
C PHE A 122 3.66 -9.07 13.05
N ALA A 123 4.52 -9.92 12.47
CA ALA A 123 5.85 -10.19 12.96
C ALA A 123 6.64 -8.91 13.36
N PRO A 124 7.56 -9.04 14.34
CA PRO A 124 8.38 -7.94 14.81
C PRO A 124 9.04 -7.18 13.66
N PHE A 125 9.11 -5.85 13.82
CA PHE A 125 9.72 -4.98 12.82
C PHE A 125 11.21 -5.33 12.63
N ASP A 126 11.60 -5.49 11.37
CA ASP A 126 12.99 -5.63 10.95
C ASP A 126 13.33 -4.52 9.95
N SER A 127 14.20 -3.62 10.36
CA SER A 127 14.57 -2.44 9.58
C SER A 127 15.28 -2.78 8.27
N ALA A 128 16.04 -3.88 8.21
CA ALA A 128 16.73 -4.30 7.00
C ALA A 128 15.74 -4.82 5.96
N ILE A 129 14.74 -5.60 6.40
CA ILE A 129 13.68 -6.11 5.54
C ILE A 129 12.79 -4.95 5.07
N SER A 130 12.31 -4.09 5.98
CA SER A 130 11.48 -2.94 5.64
C SER A 130 12.16 -2.01 4.64
N SER A 131 13.45 -1.75 4.80
CA SER A 131 14.23 -0.94 3.85
C SER A 131 14.26 -1.56 2.45
N GLN A 132 14.45 -2.88 2.35
CA GLN A 132 14.40 -3.60 1.06
C GLN A 132 13.00 -3.53 0.44
N LEU A 133 11.95 -3.71 1.24
CA LEU A 133 10.57 -3.65 0.77
C LEU A 133 10.25 -2.26 0.18
N ILE A 134 10.62 -1.19 0.90
CA ILE A 134 10.43 0.20 0.44
C ILE A 134 11.26 0.49 -0.81
N ALA A 135 12.52 0.03 -0.86
CA ALA A 135 13.39 0.23 -2.01
C ALA A 135 12.81 -0.41 -3.29
N ILE A 136 12.06 -1.51 -3.15
CA ILE A 136 11.33 -2.12 -4.24
C ILE A 136 10.04 -1.34 -4.54
N PHE A 137 9.24 -1.00 -3.52
CA PHE A 137 7.90 -0.44 -3.68
C PHE A 137 7.86 0.99 -4.18
N ALA A 138 8.64 1.90 -3.57
CA ALA A 138 8.54 3.33 -3.83
C ALA A 138 8.76 3.71 -5.30
N PRO A 139 9.75 3.13 -6.02
CA PRO A 139 9.92 3.41 -7.46
C PRO A 139 8.74 2.94 -8.31
N ARG A 140 8.06 1.85 -7.93
CA ARG A 140 6.90 1.31 -8.66
C ARG A 140 5.63 2.10 -8.35
N ALA A 141 5.45 2.51 -7.10
CA ALA A 141 4.40 3.46 -6.73
C ALA A 141 4.51 4.75 -7.55
N ARG A 142 5.72 5.31 -7.70
CA ARG A 142 5.96 6.48 -8.56
C ARG A 142 5.65 6.20 -10.04
N ARG A 143 6.02 5.02 -10.54
CA ARG A 143 5.73 4.61 -11.94
C ARG A 143 4.23 4.47 -12.19
N MET A 144 3.46 3.96 -11.23
CA MET A 144 2.01 3.89 -11.32
C MET A 144 1.38 5.27 -11.55
N VAL A 145 1.74 6.25 -10.73
CA VAL A 145 1.26 7.64 -10.89
C VAL A 145 1.73 8.25 -12.21
N SER A 146 2.95 7.94 -12.63
CA SER A 146 3.45 8.37 -13.95
C SER A 146 2.63 7.73 -15.09
N GLY A 147 2.22 6.47 -14.92
CA GLY A 147 1.35 5.75 -15.85
C GLY A 147 -0.06 6.35 -15.93
N GLN A 148 -0.64 6.77 -14.80
CA GLN A 148 -1.91 7.51 -14.79
C GLN A 148 -1.81 8.82 -15.56
N MET A 149 -0.72 9.58 -15.37
CA MET A 149 -0.48 10.80 -16.14
C MET A 149 -0.31 10.53 -17.64
N LEU A 150 0.38 9.44 -18.02
CA LEU A 150 0.49 9.04 -19.43
C LEU A 150 -0.87 8.70 -20.03
N ASP A 151 -1.74 8.04 -19.25
CA ASP A 151 -3.10 7.67 -19.65
C ASP A 151 -3.95 8.91 -19.96
N LEU A 152 -4.01 9.87 -19.03
CA LEU A 152 -4.72 11.15 -19.23
C LEU A 152 -4.21 11.91 -20.46
N ASN A 153 -2.88 11.97 -20.66
CA ASN A 153 -2.30 12.62 -21.83
C ASN A 153 -2.63 11.89 -23.13
N ALA A 154 -2.80 10.58 -23.07
CA ALA A 154 -3.16 9.78 -24.22
C ALA A 154 -4.63 10.00 -24.62
N GLU A 155 -5.55 10.11 -23.65
CA GLU A 155 -6.96 10.46 -23.90
C GLU A 155 -7.11 11.83 -24.58
N ALA A 156 -6.22 12.78 -24.26
CA ALA A 156 -6.18 14.09 -24.91
C ALA A 156 -5.58 14.07 -26.34
N SER A 157 -5.05 12.93 -26.78
CA SER A 157 -4.34 12.79 -28.07
C SER A 157 -5.13 11.95 -29.08
N THR A 158 -5.09 12.35 -30.36
CA THR A 158 -5.79 11.64 -31.44
C THR A 158 -4.96 10.55 -32.11
N ASN A 159 -3.66 10.44 -31.79
CA ASN A 159 -2.71 9.51 -32.43
C ASN A 159 -1.89 8.77 -31.38
N ILE A 160 -2.50 7.77 -30.75
CA ILE A 160 -1.80 6.88 -29.80
C ILE A 160 -1.19 5.71 -30.58
N SER A 161 0.11 5.49 -30.46
CA SER A 161 0.74 4.31 -31.05
C SER A 161 0.61 3.09 -30.12
N GLN A 162 0.78 1.89 -30.69
CA GLN A 162 0.82 0.65 -29.89
C GLN A 162 1.90 0.72 -28.78
N GLY A 163 3.04 1.34 -29.05
CA GLY A 163 4.12 1.49 -28.05
C GLY A 163 3.73 2.40 -26.89
N ASP A 164 2.88 3.39 -27.12
CA ASP A 164 2.38 4.29 -26.08
C ASP A 164 1.39 3.57 -25.17
N LEU A 165 0.47 2.79 -25.75
CA LEU A 165 -0.45 1.93 -24.99
C LEU A 165 0.30 0.92 -24.11
N GLU A 166 1.35 0.29 -24.65
CA GLU A 166 2.20 -0.61 -23.89
C GLU A 166 2.92 0.10 -22.75
N ALA A 167 3.35 1.35 -22.96
CA ALA A 167 3.97 2.15 -21.90
C ALA A 167 2.98 2.48 -20.78
N ILE A 168 1.76 2.91 -21.14
CA ILE A 168 0.68 3.17 -20.18
C ILE A 168 0.39 1.91 -19.36
N HIS A 169 0.12 0.77 -20.00
CA HIS A 169 -0.20 -0.46 -19.27
C HIS A 169 0.93 -0.96 -18.38
N ARG A 170 2.18 -0.88 -18.87
CA ARG A 170 3.37 -1.26 -18.10
C ARG A 170 3.51 -0.44 -16.83
N ASP A 171 3.17 0.85 -16.87
CA ASP A 171 3.38 1.75 -15.75
C ASP A 171 2.13 1.90 -14.87
N LYS A 172 0.92 2.13 -15.42
CA LYS A 172 -0.36 2.28 -14.68
C LYS A 172 -0.71 1.00 -13.88
N THR A 173 -0.52 -0.18 -14.48
CA THR A 173 -0.91 -1.46 -13.85
C THR A 173 0.29 -2.37 -13.60
N GLY A 174 1.20 -2.47 -14.57
CA GLY A 174 2.33 -3.40 -14.51
C GLY A 174 3.31 -3.10 -13.36
N ALA A 175 3.45 -1.84 -12.95
CA ALA A 175 4.39 -1.46 -11.91
C ALA A 175 4.07 -2.11 -10.55
N LEU A 176 2.81 -2.14 -10.13
CA LEU A 176 2.45 -2.76 -8.85
C LEU A 176 2.58 -4.29 -8.88
N ILE A 177 2.26 -4.91 -10.02
CA ILE A 177 2.45 -6.35 -10.23
C ILE A 177 3.94 -6.70 -10.18
N GLU A 178 4.79 -5.88 -10.81
CA GLU A 178 6.25 -6.03 -10.74
C GLU A 178 6.77 -5.96 -9.30
N ALA A 179 6.25 -5.03 -8.49
CA ALA A 179 6.62 -4.93 -7.08
C ALA A 179 6.29 -6.21 -6.30
N LEU A 180 5.09 -6.77 -6.49
CA LEU A 180 4.68 -8.04 -5.87
C LEU A 180 5.59 -9.21 -6.27
N CYS A 181 5.90 -9.33 -7.56
CA CYS A 181 6.78 -10.39 -8.07
C CYS A 181 8.19 -10.30 -7.48
N LEU A 182 8.75 -9.09 -7.37
CA LEU A 182 10.08 -8.87 -6.80
C LEU A 182 10.12 -9.14 -5.30
N TRP A 183 9.08 -8.77 -4.57
CA TRP A 183 8.95 -9.11 -3.17
C TRP A 183 8.86 -10.61 -2.94
N ALA A 184 8.03 -11.32 -3.71
CA ALA A 184 7.95 -12.78 -3.64
C ALA A 184 9.31 -13.43 -3.90
N ALA A 185 10.06 -12.95 -4.89
CA ALA A 185 11.43 -13.42 -5.15
C ALA A 185 12.38 -13.13 -3.99
N SER A 186 12.30 -11.95 -3.36
CA SER A 186 13.16 -11.58 -2.24
C SER A 186 12.92 -12.39 -0.97
N VAL A 187 11.68 -12.85 -0.75
CA VAL A 187 11.32 -13.73 0.38
C VAL A 187 11.81 -15.16 0.12
N LEU A 188 11.67 -15.67 -1.12
CA LEU A 188 12.10 -17.03 -1.48
C LEU A 188 13.63 -17.20 -1.52
N VAL A 189 14.39 -16.13 -1.75
CA VAL A 189 15.87 -16.15 -1.83
C VAL A 189 16.52 -15.94 -0.45
N ARG A 190 15.81 -16.26 0.64
CA ARG A 190 16.32 -16.19 2.02
C ARG A 190 17.38 -17.23 2.46
N PRO A 191 17.98 -18.15 1.66
CA PRO A 191 19.26 -18.71 2.08
C PRO A 191 20.38 -17.81 1.54
N LEU A 192 21.06 -17.08 2.43
CA LEU A 192 22.49 -16.64 2.39
C LEU A 192 22.70 -15.26 3.04
N HIS A 193 22.24 -15.07 4.28
CA HIS A 193 22.76 -13.99 5.13
C HIS A 193 24.07 -14.42 5.82
N SER A 194 25.07 -14.81 5.03
CA SER A 194 26.46 -14.99 5.50
C SER A 194 27.51 -14.33 4.58
N VAL A 195 27.10 -13.51 3.59
CA VAL A 195 28.04 -12.80 2.70
C VAL A 195 27.68 -11.32 2.51
N TRP A 196 27.28 -10.63 3.57
CA TRP A 196 27.42 -9.17 3.62
C TRP A 196 28.22 -8.78 4.86
N HIS A 197 29.46 -9.28 4.92
CA HIS A 197 30.46 -8.67 5.78
C HIS A 197 30.78 -7.27 5.24
N TYR A 198 30.33 -6.30 6.02
CA TYR A 198 30.88 -4.96 6.21
C TYR A 198 32.36 -4.84 5.80
N LYS A 199 32.62 -4.16 4.68
CA LYS A 199 33.89 -3.47 4.45
C LYS A 199 33.61 -2.06 3.93
N SER A 200 33.85 -1.13 4.83
CA SER A 200 33.97 0.32 4.71
C SER A 200 34.59 0.85 3.40
N ALA A 201 33.84 1.73 2.70
CA ALA A 201 34.12 3.07 2.11
C ALA A 201 35.55 3.44 1.54
N PRO A 202 35.75 4.55 0.77
CA PRO A 202 34.83 5.47 0.04
C PRO A 202 35.26 5.80 -1.42
N SER A 203 34.44 6.61 -2.11
CA SER A 203 34.81 7.72 -3.05
C SER A 203 34.43 7.59 -4.54
N ILE A 204 33.88 8.72 -5.05
CA ILE A 204 33.85 9.20 -6.45
C ILE A 204 32.65 8.79 -7.32
N LEU A 205 31.58 9.59 -7.27
CA LEU A 205 31.02 10.38 -8.40
C LEU A 205 29.60 10.86 -8.06
N VAL A 206 29.49 11.95 -7.30
CA VAL A 206 28.28 12.78 -7.29
C VAL A 206 28.64 14.09 -7.99
N SER A 207 28.15 14.25 -9.21
CA SER A 207 28.10 15.55 -9.88
C SER A 207 26.84 16.28 -9.42
N PRO A 208 26.89 17.58 -9.06
CA PRO A 208 25.73 18.32 -8.64
C PRO A 208 24.89 18.75 -9.86
N PHE A 209 23.66 18.23 -9.95
CA PHE A 209 22.63 18.76 -10.83
C PHE A 209 22.22 20.15 -10.32
N LYS A 210 22.64 21.21 -11.04
CA LYS A 210 22.21 22.58 -10.79
C LYS A 210 20.79 22.75 -11.35
N TYR A 211 19.82 23.01 -10.48
CA TYR A 211 18.52 23.54 -10.88
C TYR A 211 18.69 24.97 -11.37
N LYS A 212 18.27 25.23 -12.63
CA LYS A 212 18.15 26.56 -13.19
C LYS A 212 16.72 27.02 -12.99
N THR A 213 16.51 27.93 -12.05
CA THR A 213 15.28 28.69 -11.87
C THR A 213 14.98 29.46 -13.16
N ILE A 214 13.77 29.32 -13.69
CA ILE A 214 13.26 30.18 -14.76
C ILE A 214 12.35 31.20 -14.08
N SER A 215 12.71 32.48 -14.19
CA SER A 215 11.78 33.61 -14.07
C SER A 215 11.10 33.86 -15.39
#